data_AF-A0A9P8DB25-F1
#
_entry.id   AF-A0A9P8DB25-F1
#
_cell.length_a   1.000
_cell.length_b   1.000
_cell.length_c   1.000
_cell.angle_alpha   90.00
_cell.angle_beta   90.00
_cell.angle_gamma   90.00
#
_symmetry.space_group_name_H-M   'P 1'
#
loop_
_entity.id
_entity.type
_entity.pdbx_description
1 polymer ?
#
loop_
_entity_poly.entity_id
_entity_poly.type
_entity_poly.pdbx_seq_one_letter_code
_entity_poly.pdbx_strand_id
1 'polypeptide(L)'
;MHCLYSLACWFFLIFVSNGAAEELQQDSTGILDFGLVFPRNESTFVPSLMTPFVFSFRNPELFPTLQPYAIYEIYNYSNTSQFMFDGRLDTINLNLSANHDPHLEVRYHRYLDLEGKWLMMLTTGVLNCVEDRYHYYNDSHYIDANYTKTNITFTTKGPSGQVDLAAETSDKNCSSPVGLAIDVQNTIKVPEGDVRADEMVAGICAVEPLVTRTDKCVAVTPAAASSIVAEMTWRVGDPGKLGLQTTGLER
;
A
#
# COMPACT_ATOMS: atom_id res chain seq x y z
N MET A 1 -44.95 14.21 -66.33
CA MET A 1 -43.83 15.12 -66.63
C MET A 1 -43.83 16.15 -65.51
N HIS A 2 -42.91 16.26 -64.57
CA HIS A 2 -41.48 15.95 -64.54
C HIS A 2 -41.10 15.36 -63.18
N CYS A 3 -40.33 14.26 -63.20
CA CYS A 3 -39.33 14.00 -62.17
C CYS A 3 -38.22 15.06 -62.31
N LEU A 4 -37.64 15.51 -61.19
CA LEU A 4 -36.24 15.24 -60.83
C LEU A 4 -35.68 16.24 -59.78
N TYR A 5 -34.91 15.67 -58.85
CA TYR A 5 -33.86 16.25 -57.98
C TYR A 5 -34.25 17.09 -56.77
N SER A 6 -34.21 16.47 -55.58
CA SER A 6 -33.13 16.77 -54.62
C SER A 6 -33.03 15.66 -53.56
N LEU A 7 -32.13 14.71 -53.84
CA LEU A 7 -31.66 13.66 -52.92
C LEU A 7 -30.55 14.27 -52.05
N ALA A 8 -30.90 14.99 -50.98
CA ALA A 8 -29.95 15.36 -49.93
C ALA A 8 -30.71 15.91 -48.72
N CYS A 9 -31.17 15.05 -47.80
CA CYS A 9 -31.48 15.46 -46.42
C CYS A 9 -31.86 14.30 -45.48
N TRP A 10 -31.30 13.09 -45.64
CA TRP A 10 -31.73 11.94 -44.83
C TRP A 10 -30.55 11.16 -44.25
N PHE A 11 -29.60 11.83 -43.58
CA PHE A 11 -28.67 11.16 -42.65
C PHE A 11 -28.18 12.12 -41.56
N PHE A 12 -29.01 12.33 -40.52
CA PHE A 12 -28.54 12.73 -39.19
C PHE A 12 -29.45 12.07 -38.13
N LEU A 13 -29.24 10.77 -37.90
CA LEU A 13 -29.62 10.12 -36.65
C LEU A 13 -28.32 9.80 -35.91
N ILE A 14 -27.86 10.79 -35.15
CA ILE A 14 -26.71 10.72 -34.23
C ILE A 14 -27.31 10.61 -32.82
N PHE A 15 -27.10 9.42 -32.22
CA PHE A 15 -26.99 9.07 -30.79
C PHE A 15 -28.10 9.46 -29.80
N VAL A 16 -28.66 8.44 -29.11
CA VAL A 16 -28.35 8.17 -27.69
C VAL A 16 -28.47 6.66 -27.47
N SER A 17 -27.38 5.92 -27.68
CA SER A 17 -27.27 4.63 -27.01
C SER A 17 -27.13 4.95 -25.53
N ASN A 18 -28.16 4.65 -24.73
CA ASN A 18 -28.05 4.53 -23.29
C ASN A 18 -27.12 3.33 -23.00
N GLY A 19 -25.82 3.52 -23.23
CA GLY A 19 -24.82 2.78 -22.49
C GLY A 19 -24.94 3.30 -21.08
N ALA A 20 -25.72 2.61 -20.25
CA ALA A 20 -25.43 2.60 -18.84
C ALA A 20 -23.96 2.16 -18.78
N ALA A 21 -23.07 3.12 -18.54
CA ALA A 21 -21.82 2.78 -17.91
C ALA A 21 -22.27 2.07 -16.64
N GLU A 22 -22.08 0.76 -16.57
CA GLU A 22 -22.00 0.09 -15.28
C GLU A 22 -20.85 0.80 -14.57
N GLU A 23 -21.20 1.84 -13.82
CA GLU A 23 -20.36 2.38 -12.78
C GLU A 23 -20.05 1.17 -11.92
N LEU A 24 -18.80 0.74 -11.97
CA LEU A 24 -18.31 -0.39 -11.20
C LEU A 24 -18.73 -0.09 -9.77
N GLN A 25 -19.74 -0.81 -9.26
CA GLN A 25 -20.19 -0.66 -7.89
C GLN A 25 -19.03 -1.09 -7.02
N GLN A 26 -18.19 -0.12 -6.67
CA GLN A 26 -17.08 -0.31 -5.79
C GLN A 26 -17.68 -0.52 -4.42
N ASP A 27 -17.60 -1.76 -3.92
CA ASP A 27 -18.01 -2.04 -2.56
C ASP A 27 -17.15 -1.19 -1.63
N SER A 28 -17.79 -0.23 -0.99
CA SER A 28 -17.13 0.70 -0.09
C SER A 28 -17.03 0.16 1.33
N THR A 29 -17.54 -1.06 1.55
CA THR A 29 -17.55 -1.77 2.82
C THR A 29 -16.82 -3.10 2.70
N GLY A 30 -16.43 -3.68 3.83
CA GLY A 30 -15.70 -4.94 3.89
C GLY A 30 -14.36 -4.82 4.61
N ILE A 31 -13.54 -5.84 4.50
CA ILE A 31 -12.31 -5.98 5.29
C ILE A 31 -11.09 -5.85 4.38
N LEU A 32 -10.26 -4.83 4.64
CA LEU A 32 -8.93 -4.73 4.05
C LEU A 32 -7.93 -5.47 4.96
N ASP A 33 -7.30 -6.54 4.45
CA ASP A 33 -6.16 -7.16 5.13
C ASP A 33 -4.86 -6.51 4.62
N PHE A 34 -4.08 -5.91 5.52
CA PHE A 34 -2.73 -5.38 5.28
C PHE A 34 -1.70 -6.22 6.05
N GLY A 35 -0.56 -6.56 5.46
CA GLY A 35 0.49 -7.27 6.22
C GLY A 35 1.90 -7.10 5.68
N LEU A 36 2.88 -6.99 6.58
CA LEU A 36 4.30 -7.17 6.33
C LEU A 36 4.61 -8.66 6.16
N VAL A 37 4.94 -9.06 4.94
CA VAL A 37 5.28 -10.44 4.58
C VAL A 37 6.72 -10.76 4.93
N PHE A 38 7.63 -9.80 4.68
CA PHE A 38 9.05 -9.91 4.94
C PHE A 38 9.66 -8.51 5.15
N PRO A 39 10.60 -8.30 6.09
CA PRO A 39 11.11 -9.28 7.07
C PRO A 39 10.06 -9.62 8.12
N ARG A 40 10.13 -10.85 8.67
CA ARG A 40 9.25 -11.29 9.77
C ARG A 40 9.88 -10.99 11.12
N ASN A 41 9.03 -10.88 12.14
CA ASN A 41 9.51 -10.68 13.51
C ASN A 41 10.29 -11.91 14.01
N GLU A 42 11.41 -11.64 14.68
CA GLU A 42 12.40 -12.61 15.16
C GLU A 42 12.97 -13.53 14.06
N SER A 43 12.99 -13.07 12.80
CA SER A 43 13.61 -13.81 11.68
C SER A 43 15.12 -13.55 11.57
N THR A 44 15.82 -14.49 10.93
CA THR A 44 17.24 -14.34 10.57
C THR A 44 17.46 -14.73 9.13
N PHE A 45 17.96 -13.81 8.31
CA PHE A 45 18.28 -14.05 6.90
C PHE A 45 19.71 -13.60 6.59
N VAL A 46 20.23 -13.95 5.41
CA VAL A 46 21.59 -13.54 5.01
C VAL A 46 21.64 -12.03 4.69
N PRO A 47 22.75 -11.32 4.99
CA PRO A 47 22.93 -9.96 4.49
C PRO A 47 22.83 -9.91 2.97
N SER A 48 22.22 -8.86 2.40
CA SER A 48 22.02 -8.76 0.96
C SER A 48 22.27 -7.36 0.41
N LEU A 49 22.96 -7.29 -0.74
CA LEU A 49 23.17 -6.05 -1.50
C LEU A 49 21.86 -5.36 -1.92
N MET A 50 20.77 -6.13 -1.96
CA MET A 50 19.43 -5.63 -2.14
C MET A 50 18.46 -6.44 -1.28
N THR A 51 18.01 -5.90 -0.16
CA THR A 51 17.02 -6.55 0.69
C THR A 51 15.62 -6.07 0.31
N PRO A 52 14.70 -6.97 -0.06
CA PRO A 52 13.30 -6.62 -0.30
C PRO A 52 12.57 -6.48 1.04
N PHE A 53 11.72 -5.48 1.21
CA PHE A 53 10.64 -5.44 2.19
C PHE A 53 9.34 -5.67 1.44
N VAL A 54 8.62 -6.73 1.80
CA VAL A 54 7.45 -7.21 1.07
C VAL A 54 6.22 -6.98 1.93
N PHE A 55 5.24 -6.29 1.37
CA PHE A 55 3.94 -6.03 1.96
C PHE A 55 2.87 -6.75 1.14
N SER A 56 1.75 -7.06 1.79
CA SER A 56 0.61 -7.74 1.19
C SER A 56 -0.67 -6.99 1.49
N PHE A 57 -1.55 -7.00 0.50
CA PHE A 57 -2.88 -6.44 0.60
C PHE A 57 -3.90 -7.44 0.05
N ARG A 58 -5.01 -7.65 0.76
CA ARG A 58 -6.21 -8.28 0.20
C ARG A 58 -7.34 -7.29 0.21
N ASN A 59 -8.21 -7.41 -0.77
CA ASN A 59 -9.32 -6.50 -1.02
C ASN A 59 -8.84 -5.06 -1.34
N PRO A 60 -7.96 -4.89 -2.36
CA PRO A 60 -7.42 -3.58 -2.74
C PRO A 60 -8.48 -2.61 -3.26
N GLU A 61 -9.69 -3.06 -3.59
CA GLU A 61 -10.85 -2.24 -3.92
C GLU A 61 -11.24 -1.25 -2.81
N LEU A 62 -10.84 -1.50 -1.56
CA LEU A 62 -11.07 -0.57 -0.44
C LEU A 62 -10.04 0.57 -0.37
N PHE A 63 -8.99 0.58 -1.19
CA PHE A 63 -7.93 1.59 -1.14
C PHE A 63 -8.44 3.02 -1.39
N PRO A 64 -9.33 3.28 -2.37
CA PRO A 64 -9.88 4.63 -2.55
C PRO A 64 -10.65 5.15 -1.34
N THR A 65 -11.26 4.25 -0.56
CA THR A 65 -12.05 4.58 0.65
C THR A 65 -11.19 4.75 1.90
N LEU A 66 -10.14 3.94 2.04
CA LEU A 66 -9.30 3.87 3.25
C LEU A 66 -7.94 4.56 3.12
N GLN A 67 -7.44 4.73 1.90
CA GLN A 67 -6.08 5.20 1.58
C GLN A 67 -5.03 4.67 2.56
N PRO A 68 -4.87 3.33 2.64
CA PRO A 68 -3.99 2.72 3.61
C PRO A 68 -2.56 3.24 3.41
N TYR A 69 -1.77 3.34 4.46
CA TYR A 69 -0.38 3.73 4.34
C TYR A 69 0.49 2.92 5.29
N ALA A 70 1.76 2.78 4.91
CA ALA A 70 2.79 2.21 5.76
C ALA A 70 4.03 3.10 5.74
N ILE A 71 4.55 3.41 6.92
CA ILE A 71 5.81 4.11 7.11
C ILE A 71 6.65 3.22 8.01
N TYR A 72 7.90 2.99 7.66
CA TYR A 72 8.81 2.23 8.49
C TYR A 72 10.14 2.95 8.68
N GLU A 73 10.66 2.84 9.89
CA GLU A 73 11.97 3.35 10.28
C GLU A 73 12.81 2.17 10.77
N ILE A 74 14.02 2.02 10.24
CA ILE A 74 14.93 0.93 10.57
C ILE A 74 16.05 1.45 11.45
N TYR A 75 16.21 0.85 12.61
CA TYR A 75 17.23 1.18 13.60
C TYR A 75 18.22 0.03 13.75
N ASN A 76 19.45 0.37 14.11
CA ASN A 76 20.32 -0.61 14.75
C ASN A 76 19.72 -0.95 16.12
N TYR A 77 19.51 -2.24 16.40
CA TYR A 77 18.84 -2.65 17.64
C TYR A 77 19.58 -2.20 18.91
N SER A 78 20.90 -2.09 18.85
CA SER A 78 21.74 -1.64 19.97
C SER A 78 21.80 -0.11 20.12
N ASN A 79 21.36 0.65 19.11
CA ASN A 79 21.33 2.11 19.14
C ASN A 79 20.10 2.64 18.38
N THR A 80 19.03 2.94 19.13
CA THR A 80 17.78 3.48 18.59
C THR A 80 17.71 5.01 18.64
N SER A 81 18.85 5.70 18.78
CA SER A 81 18.87 7.17 18.87
C SER A 81 18.59 7.85 17.54
N GLN A 82 18.90 7.17 16.43
CA GLN A 82 18.65 7.63 15.07
C GLN A 82 18.36 6.41 14.18
N PHE A 83 17.39 6.53 13.29
CA PHE A 83 17.14 5.50 12.28
C PHE A 83 18.26 5.51 11.23
N MET A 84 18.62 4.33 10.75
CA MET A 84 19.61 4.13 9.70
C MET A 84 19.05 4.49 8.33
N PHE A 85 17.81 4.07 8.07
CA PHE A 85 17.04 4.42 6.89
C PHE A 85 15.55 4.24 7.18
N ASP A 86 14.73 4.84 6.34
CA ASP A 86 13.28 4.78 6.41
C ASP A 86 12.69 4.46 5.04
N GLY A 87 11.38 4.29 5.00
CA GLY A 87 10.65 4.20 3.76
C GLY A 87 9.14 4.26 3.97
N ARG A 88 8.45 4.45 2.85
CA ARG A 88 7.00 4.67 2.82
C ARG A 88 6.33 3.92 1.67
N LEU A 89 5.13 3.45 1.93
CA LEU A 89 4.17 2.96 0.95
C LEU A 89 3.09 4.02 0.77
N ASP A 90 3.19 4.79 -0.32
CA ASP A 90 2.09 5.63 -0.78
C ASP A 90 1.19 4.83 -1.70
N THR A 91 0.00 4.52 -1.20
CA THR A 91 -0.91 3.58 -1.87
C THR A 91 -1.70 4.19 -3.03
N ILE A 92 -1.73 5.53 -3.10
CA ILE A 92 -2.38 6.31 -4.17
C ILE A 92 -1.82 5.96 -5.56
N ASN A 93 -0.56 5.57 -5.64
CA ASN A 93 0.13 5.28 -6.91
C ASN A 93 0.33 3.78 -7.18
N LEU A 94 -0.29 2.90 -6.39
CA LEU A 94 -0.11 1.46 -6.58
C LEU A 94 -0.95 0.96 -7.75
N ASN A 95 -0.34 0.10 -8.56
CA ASN A 95 -1.04 -0.52 -9.67
C ASN A 95 -1.81 -1.74 -9.17
N LEU A 96 -3.04 -1.51 -8.73
CA LEU A 96 -3.95 -2.53 -8.19
C LEU A 96 -4.71 -3.29 -9.28
N SER A 97 -4.42 -3.06 -10.56
CA SER A 97 -5.09 -3.73 -11.69
C SER A 97 -4.71 -5.21 -11.85
N ALA A 98 -3.70 -5.67 -11.12
CA ALA A 98 -3.27 -7.04 -11.16
C ALA A 98 -4.14 -7.88 -10.21
N ASN A 99 -4.92 -8.81 -10.77
CA ASN A 99 -5.71 -9.81 -10.02
C ASN A 99 -4.80 -10.83 -9.31
N HIS A 100 -4.04 -10.39 -8.32
CA HIS A 100 -3.22 -11.23 -7.46
C HIS A 100 -3.81 -11.15 -6.06
N ASP A 101 -4.25 -12.29 -5.51
CA ASP A 101 -4.67 -12.40 -4.11
C ASP A 101 -3.65 -13.24 -3.34
N PRO A 102 -2.90 -12.66 -2.37
CA PRO A 102 -2.84 -11.22 -2.06
C PRO A 102 -1.99 -10.44 -3.08
N HIS A 103 -2.27 -9.15 -3.21
CA HIS A 103 -1.44 -8.22 -3.96
C HIS A 103 -0.15 -7.95 -3.17
N LEU A 104 1.00 -8.08 -3.81
CA LEU A 104 2.31 -7.91 -3.16
C LEU A 104 2.97 -6.61 -3.60
N GLU A 105 3.40 -5.83 -2.61
CA GLU A 105 4.17 -4.62 -2.85
C GLU A 105 5.55 -4.71 -2.25
N VAL A 106 6.56 -4.33 -3.05
CA VAL A 106 7.95 -4.53 -2.69
C VAL A 106 8.70 -3.20 -2.67
N ARG A 107 9.47 -3.01 -1.60
CA ARG A 107 10.45 -1.93 -1.46
C ARG A 107 11.84 -2.55 -1.34
N TYR A 108 12.82 -1.97 -2.01
CA TYR A 108 14.14 -2.57 -2.15
C TYR A 108 15.18 -1.67 -1.48
N HIS A 109 16.02 -2.24 -0.60
CA HIS A 109 16.94 -1.51 0.26
C HIS A 109 18.38 -2.03 0.16
N ARG A 110 19.36 -1.13 0.12
CA ARG A 110 20.79 -1.48 0.03
C ARG A 110 21.54 -1.48 1.36
N TYR A 111 20.88 -1.09 2.45
CA TYR A 111 21.51 -0.82 3.75
C TYR A 111 21.65 -2.05 4.67
N LEU A 112 21.18 -3.21 4.22
CA LEU A 112 21.17 -4.47 4.99
C LEU A 112 22.12 -5.51 4.38
N ASP A 113 23.24 -5.05 3.80
CA ASP A 113 24.29 -5.85 3.19
C ASP A 113 25.37 -6.32 4.18
N LEU A 114 25.18 -5.99 5.47
CA LEU A 114 26.05 -6.36 6.59
C LEU A 114 25.30 -7.15 7.68
N GLU A 115 26.03 -7.84 8.55
CA GLU A 115 25.47 -8.55 9.70
C GLU A 115 25.01 -7.60 10.81
N GLY A 116 23.84 -7.85 11.39
CA GLY A 116 23.34 -7.02 12.47
C GLY A 116 21.99 -7.48 13.01
N LYS A 117 21.61 -6.89 14.14
CA LYS A 117 20.25 -6.99 14.68
C LYS A 117 19.55 -5.65 14.48
N TRP A 118 18.34 -5.71 13.96
CA TRP A 118 17.60 -4.57 13.45
C TRP A 118 16.26 -4.45 14.16
N LEU A 119 15.85 -3.21 14.41
CA LEU A 119 14.50 -2.88 14.85
C LEU A 119 13.82 -2.08 13.75
N MET A 120 12.72 -2.59 13.21
CA MET A 120 11.79 -1.84 12.39
C MET A 120 10.65 -1.32 13.27
N MET A 121 10.47 0.00 13.29
CA MET A 121 9.25 0.62 13.78
C MET A 121 8.32 0.82 12.58
N LEU A 122 7.28 0.00 12.47
CA LEU A 122 6.29 0.05 11.40
C LEU A 122 5.05 0.79 11.89
N THR A 123 4.73 1.90 11.24
CA THR A 123 3.46 2.63 11.41
C THR A 123 2.55 2.33 10.24
N THR A 124 1.41 1.72 10.51
CA THR A 124 0.42 1.35 9.48
C THR A 124 -0.93 1.92 9.83
N GLY A 125 -1.62 2.48 8.86
CA GLY A 125 -2.87 3.20 9.12
C GLY A 125 -3.71 3.41 7.88
N VAL A 126 -4.83 4.10 8.10
CA VAL A 126 -5.83 4.46 7.11
C VAL A 126 -6.32 5.88 7.39
N LEU A 127 -6.87 6.51 6.37
CA LEU A 127 -7.70 7.69 6.55
C LEU A 127 -9.13 7.26 6.83
N ASN A 128 -9.77 7.97 7.75
CA ASN A 128 -11.15 7.70 8.14
C ASN A 128 -11.82 8.97 8.65
N CYS A 129 -13.13 8.95 8.65
CA CYS A 129 -13.97 9.99 9.19
C CYS A 129 -14.24 9.68 10.66
N VAL A 130 -13.98 10.69 11.48
CA VAL A 130 -14.14 10.65 12.93
C VAL A 130 -15.24 11.63 13.29
N GLU A 131 -16.10 11.23 14.21
CA GLU A 131 -17.18 12.09 14.71
C GLU A 131 -16.61 13.33 15.41
N ASP A 132 -17.03 14.51 14.96
CA ASP A 132 -16.68 15.77 15.62
C ASP A 132 -17.59 16.02 16.84
N ARG A 133 -17.27 15.31 17.94
CA ARG A 133 -18.02 15.40 19.20
C ARG A 133 -17.97 16.76 19.87
N TYR A 134 -17.03 17.62 19.47
CA TYR A 134 -16.83 18.93 20.05
C TYR A 134 -17.33 20.06 19.15
N HIS A 135 -17.85 19.72 17.96
CA HIS A 135 -18.32 20.68 16.95
C HIS A 135 -17.28 21.75 16.67
N TYR A 136 -16.00 21.35 16.56
CA TYR A 136 -14.91 22.23 16.17
C TYR A 136 -15.06 22.68 14.71
N TYR A 137 -15.64 21.81 13.88
CA TYR A 137 -15.97 22.02 12.49
C TYR A 137 -17.49 22.19 12.32
N ASN A 138 -17.90 22.82 11.22
CA ASN A 138 -19.32 22.96 10.88
C ASN A 138 -19.96 21.63 10.42
N ASP A 139 -19.16 20.59 10.24
CA ASP A 139 -19.60 19.25 9.88
C ASP A 139 -19.68 18.33 11.09
N SER A 140 -20.48 17.27 10.96
CA SER A 140 -20.60 16.23 11.99
C SER A 140 -19.36 15.35 12.12
N HIS A 141 -18.48 15.35 11.11
CA HIS A 141 -17.29 14.52 11.03
C HIS A 141 -16.14 15.32 10.40
N TYR A 142 -14.92 14.95 10.73
CA TYR A 142 -13.71 15.42 10.08
C TYR A 142 -12.84 14.22 9.68
N ILE A 143 -11.86 14.44 8.81
CA ILE A 143 -10.97 13.40 8.30
C ILE A 143 -9.73 13.32 9.19
N ASP A 144 -9.47 12.15 9.74
CA ASP A 144 -8.28 11.86 10.54
C ASP A 144 -7.55 10.62 10.01
N ALA A 145 -6.38 10.36 10.57
CA ALA A 145 -5.60 9.16 10.31
C ALA A 145 -5.61 8.23 11.54
N ASN A 146 -6.23 7.06 11.42
CA ASN A 146 -6.12 6.00 12.40
C ASN A 146 -4.92 5.09 12.07
N TYR A 147 -4.01 4.92 13.02
CA TYR A 147 -2.81 4.12 12.82
C TYR A 147 -2.42 3.26 14.02
N THR A 148 -1.72 2.18 13.72
CA THR A 148 -1.07 1.28 14.67
C THR A 148 0.44 1.33 14.48
N LYS A 149 1.18 1.29 15.59
CA LYS A 149 2.63 1.12 15.59
C LYS A 149 2.99 -0.29 16.03
N THR A 150 3.89 -0.92 15.28
CA THR A 150 4.35 -2.29 15.50
C THR A 150 5.87 -2.33 15.43
N ASN A 151 6.49 -2.97 16.43
CA ASN A 151 7.92 -3.20 16.44
C ASN A 151 8.21 -4.59 15.87
N ILE A 152 9.06 -4.64 14.85
CA ILE A 152 9.51 -5.87 14.20
C ILE A 152 11.02 -5.97 14.38
N THR A 153 11.48 -7.02 15.03
CA THR A 153 12.91 -7.27 15.22
C THR A 153 13.37 -8.35 14.24
N PHE A 154 14.51 -8.18 13.59
CA PHE A 154 15.07 -9.21 12.71
C PHE A 154 16.61 -9.14 12.69
N THR A 155 17.24 -10.19 12.18
CA THR A 155 18.71 -10.30 12.15
C THR A 155 19.20 -10.60 10.74
N THR A 156 20.31 -9.98 10.34
CA THR A 156 21.09 -10.40 9.17
C THR A 156 22.33 -11.14 9.66
N LYS A 157 22.59 -12.35 9.15
CA LYS A 157 23.73 -13.17 9.58
C LYS A 157 24.21 -14.13 8.49
N GLY A 158 25.51 -14.38 8.45
CA GLY A 158 26.17 -15.29 7.52
C GLY A 158 26.79 -14.57 6.32
N PRO A 159 27.30 -15.34 5.34
CA PRO A 159 27.89 -14.75 4.14
C PRO A 159 26.83 -13.97 3.36
N SER A 160 27.22 -12.80 2.85
CA SER A 160 26.33 -11.99 2.02
C SER A 160 25.83 -12.80 0.82
N GLY A 161 24.53 -12.69 0.54
CA GLY A 161 23.87 -13.49 -0.50
C GLY A 161 22.53 -12.91 -0.93
N GLN A 162 21.78 -13.69 -1.69
CA GLN A 162 20.43 -13.36 -2.08
C GLN A 162 19.44 -13.96 -1.07
N VAL A 163 18.49 -13.16 -0.60
CA VAL A 163 17.44 -13.62 0.32
C VAL A 163 16.54 -14.64 -0.39
N ASP A 164 16.34 -15.81 0.22
CA ASP A 164 15.39 -16.81 -0.25
C ASP A 164 13.99 -16.52 0.30
N LEU A 165 13.27 -15.62 -0.36
CA LEU A 165 11.92 -15.20 0.08
C LEU A 165 10.93 -16.35 0.20
N ALA A 166 11.04 -17.40 -0.62
CA ALA A 166 10.13 -18.53 -0.55
C ALA A 166 10.37 -19.32 0.75
N ALA A 167 11.63 -19.51 1.14
CA ALA A 167 11.99 -20.13 2.41
C ALA A 167 11.61 -19.25 3.60
N GLU A 168 11.99 -17.97 3.60
CA GLU A 168 11.77 -17.01 4.69
C GLU A 168 10.28 -16.76 4.99
N THR A 169 9.41 -17.06 4.03
CA THR A 169 7.95 -16.83 4.16
C THR A 169 7.13 -18.12 4.17
N SER A 170 7.78 -19.28 4.16
CA SER A 170 7.12 -20.59 4.13
C SER A 170 6.41 -20.96 5.43
N ASP A 171 6.83 -20.38 6.56
CA ASP A 171 6.25 -20.67 7.86
C ASP A 171 4.77 -20.24 7.91
N LYS A 172 3.93 -21.19 8.34
CA LYS A 172 2.48 -20.99 8.50
C LYS A 172 2.11 -20.21 9.76
N ASN A 173 3.04 -20.10 10.71
CA ASN A 173 2.86 -19.41 11.98
C ASN A 173 3.78 -18.20 12.01
N CYS A 174 3.21 -17.01 12.14
CA CYS A 174 3.97 -15.77 12.28
C CYS A 174 3.93 -15.39 13.76
N SER A 175 5.10 -15.24 14.37
CA SER A 175 5.20 -14.78 15.75
C SER A 175 4.94 -13.27 15.80
N SER A 176 3.88 -12.84 16.50
CA SER A 176 3.48 -11.42 16.71
C SER A 176 2.84 -10.77 15.47
N PRO A 177 1.88 -9.83 15.64
CA PRO A 177 1.13 -9.31 14.51
C PRO A 177 2.04 -8.63 13.51
N VAL A 178 2.02 -9.16 12.30
CA VAL A 178 2.70 -8.60 11.13
C VAL A 178 1.72 -7.86 10.23
N GLY A 179 0.44 -7.76 10.61
CA GLY A 179 -0.56 -7.10 9.80
C GLY A 179 -1.73 -6.51 10.58
N LEU A 180 -2.63 -5.87 9.82
CA LEU A 180 -3.91 -5.32 10.27
C LEU A 180 -5.05 -5.88 9.42
N ALA A 181 -6.20 -6.15 10.02
CA ALA A 181 -7.47 -6.30 9.35
C ALA A 181 -8.33 -5.07 9.70
N ILE A 182 -8.75 -4.33 8.69
CA ILE A 182 -9.47 -3.07 8.81
C ILE A 182 -10.88 -3.28 8.25
N ASP A 183 -11.87 -3.33 9.14
CA ASP A 183 -13.26 -3.60 8.81
C ASP A 183 -14.05 -2.29 8.64
N VAL A 184 -14.45 -2.02 7.40
CA VAL A 184 -15.28 -0.86 7.02
C VAL A 184 -16.74 -1.28 7.04
N GLN A 185 -17.44 -0.86 8.08
CA GLN A 185 -18.86 -1.18 8.28
C GLN A 185 -19.78 -0.10 7.73
N ASN A 186 -19.29 1.15 7.69
CA ASN A 186 -20.08 2.28 7.27
C ASN A 186 -19.21 3.34 6.59
N THR A 187 -19.81 4.08 5.67
CA THR A 187 -19.16 5.18 4.94
C THR A 187 -20.09 6.37 4.87
N ILE A 188 -19.53 7.58 4.91
CA ILE A 188 -20.25 8.84 4.66
C ILE A 188 -19.63 9.56 3.48
N LYS A 189 -20.34 10.56 2.93
CA LYS A 189 -19.72 11.51 2.01
C LYS A 189 -18.55 12.20 2.71
N VAL A 190 -17.46 12.44 1.98
CA VAL A 190 -16.34 13.23 2.49
C VAL A 190 -16.86 14.58 3.03
N PRO A 191 -16.53 14.95 4.29
CA PRO A 191 -16.94 16.22 4.89
C PRO A 191 -16.53 17.42 4.03
N GLU A 192 -17.42 18.41 3.90
CA GLU A 192 -17.20 19.57 3.05
C GLU A 192 -16.38 20.64 3.79
N GLY A 193 -15.25 21.04 3.21
CA GLY A 193 -14.39 22.07 3.80
C GLY A 193 -13.38 21.55 4.82
N ASP A 194 -13.29 20.23 5.02
CA ASP A 194 -12.14 19.62 5.67
C ASP A 194 -10.88 19.83 4.82
N VAL A 195 -9.77 20.20 5.46
CA VAL A 195 -8.50 20.51 4.78
C VAL A 195 -7.87 19.28 4.10
N ARG A 196 -8.29 18.08 4.51
CA ARG A 196 -7.84 16.79 3.96
C ARG A 196 -8.85 16.20 2.98
N ALA A 197 -9.95 16.89 2.69
CA ALA A 197 -10.95 16.41 1.72
C ALA A 197 -10.32 16.17 0.34
N ASP A 198 -9.39 17.05 -0.07
CA ASP A 198 -8.65 16.92 -1.33
C ASP A 198 -7.63 15.76 -1.32
N GLU A 199 -7.30 15.20 -0.16
CA GLU A 199 -6.47 13.99 -0.06
C GLU A 199 -7.27 12.75 -0.45
N MET A 200 -8.60 12.75 -0.27
CA MET A 200 -9.45 11.59 -0.51
C MET A 200 -9.59 11.24 -1.98
N VAL A 201 -9.37 9.97 -2.32
CA VAL A 201 -9.54 9.48 -3.71
C VAL A 201 -11.00 9.18 -4.00
N ALA A 202 -11.72 8.54 -3.06
CA ALA A 202 -13.15 8.34 -3.18
C ALA A 202 -13.92 9.58 -2.70
N GLY A 203 -15.11 9.83 -3.27
CA GLY A 203 -16.05 10.84 -2.75
C GLY A 203 -16.73 10.46 -1.43
N ILE A 204 -16.26 9.38 -0.80
CA ILE A 204 -16.75 8.81 0.45
C ILE A 204 -15.59 8.46 1.38
N CYS A 205 -15.90 8.27 2.65
CA CYS A 205 -14.95 8.11 3.72
C CYS A 205 -15.46 7.09 4.73
N ALA A 206 -14.60 6.15 5.15
CA ALA A 206 -14.95 5.15 6.16
C ALA A 206 -15.19 5.80 7.52
N VAL A 207 -16.31 5.52 8.19
CA VAL A 207 -16.57 6.02 9.54
C VAL A 207 -15.96 5.06 10.55
N GLU A 208 -15.00 5.54 11.33
CA GLU A 208 -14.36 4.82 12.45
C GLU A 208 -14.18 3.29 12.21
N PRO A 209 -13.45 2.89 11.14
CA PRO A 209 -13.33 1.47 10.80
C PRO A 209 -12.68 0.69 11.93
N LEU A 210 -13.13 -0.56 12.14
CA LEU A 210 -12.59 -1.40 13.19
C LEU A 210 -11.23 -1.96 12.77
N VAL A 211 -10.17 -1.50 13.43
CA VAL A 211 -8.79 -1.95 13.18
C VAL A 211 -8.42 -3.05 14.17
N THR A 212 -8.12 -4.24 13.65
CA THR A 212 -7.66 -5.38 14.45
C THR A 212 -6.28 -5.84 14.01
N ARG A 213 -5.44 -6.24 14.96
CA ARG A 213 -4.13 -6.82 14.64
C ARG A 213 -4.31 -8.26 14.16
N THR A 214 -3.57 -8.64 13.14
CA THR A 214 -3.63 -10.00 12.57
C THR A 214 -2.25 -10.65 12.53
N ASP A 215 -2.25 -11.95 12.86
CA ASP A 215 -1.09 -12.84 12.78
C ASP A 215 -1.12 -13.70 11.50
N LYS A 216 -2.02 -13.38 10.55
CA LYS A 216 -2.13 -14.11 9.29
C LYS A 216 -0.87 -13.92 8.46
N CYS A 217 -0.06 -14.97 8.34
CA CYS A 217 1.05 -15.00 7.40
C CYS A 217 0.57 -15.04 5.96
N VAL A 218 1.28 -14.31 5.11
CA VAL A 218 1.27 -14.54 3.67
C VAL A 218 2.58 -15.22 3.30
N ALA A 219 2.51 -16.26 2.48
CA ALA A 219 3.67 -16.88 1.86
C ALA A 219 3.90 -16.29 0.48
N VAL A 220 5.15 -16.02 0.14
CA VAL A 220 5.53 -15.63 -1.22
C VAL A 220 5.63 -16.89 -2.05
N THR A 221 4.83 -16.98 -3.11
CA THR A 221 4.87 -18.15 -4.01
C THR A 221 6.23 -18.23 -4.71
N PRO A 222 6.69 -19.42 -5.15
CA PRO A 222 7.95 -19.53 -5.90
C PRO A 222 8.01 -18.62 -7.13
N ALA A 223 6.89 -18.43 -7.83
CA ALA A 223 6.80 -17.55 -8.99
C ALA A 223 6.99 -16.06 -8.59
N ALA A 224 6.30 -15.61 -7.53
CA ALA A 224 6.47 -14.25 -7.01
C ALA A 224 7.90 -14.03 -6.48
N ALA A 225 8.45 -15.00 -5.73
CA ALA A 225 9.81 -14.96 -5.22
C ALA A 225 10.83 -14.84 -6.36
N SER A 226 10.66 -15.62 -7.44
CA SER A 226 11.52 -15.54 -8.63
C SER A 226 11.45 -14.17 -9.30
N SER A 227 10.25 -13.58 -9.41
CA SER A 227 10.08 -12.24 -9.96
C SER A 227 10.76 -11.17 -9.12
N ILE A 228 10.64 -11.26 -7.78
CA ILE A 228 11.27 -10.32 -6.85
C ILE A 228 12.79 -10.46 -6.90
N VAL A 229 13.30 -11.69 -6.97
CA VAL A 229 14.72 -12.02 -7.13
C VAL A 229 15.28 -11.45 -8.43
N ALA A 230 14.57 -11.59 -9.55
CA ALA A 230 14.99 -11.02 -10.83
C ALA A 230 15.14 -9.49 -10.75
N GLU A 231 14.17 -8.82 -10.12
CA GLU A 231 14.20 -7.37 -9.89
C GLU A 231 15.34 -6.95 -8.95
N MET A 232 15.62 -7.74 -7.89
CA MET A 232 16.78 -7.52 -7.03
C MET A 232 18.09 -7.57 -7.82
N THR A 233 18.26 -8.62 -8.64
CA THR A 233 19.46 -8.79 -9.47
C THR A 233 19.60 -7.65 -10.48
N TRP A 234 18.51 -7.25 -11.13
CA TRP A 234 18.50 -6.12 -12.06
C TRP A 234 18.94 -4.82 -11.36
N ARG A 235 18.40 -4.51 -10.18
CA ARG A 235 18.78 -3.30 -9.42
C ARG A 235 20.22 -3.35 -8.92
N VAL A 236 20.75 -4.52 -8.58
CA VAL A 236 22.17 -4.64 -8.22
C VAL A 236 23.06 -4.38 -9.44
N GLY A 237 22.66 -4.86 -10.62
CA GLY A 237 23.39 -4.70 -11.87
C GLY A 237 23.26 -3.33 -12.54
N ASP A 238 22.33 -2.47 -12.12
CA ASP A 238 22.15 -1.11 -12.66
C ASP A 238 22.85 -0.04 -11.79
N PRO A 239 24.05 0.43 -12.17
CA PRO A 239 24.72 1.56 -11.50
C PRO A 239 24.09 2.93 -11.83
N GLY A 240 23.03 3.01 -12.65
CA GLY A 240 22.62 4.20 -13.41
C GLY A 240 21.37 4.97 -12.98
N LYS A 241 20.82 4.78 -11.76
CA LYS A 241 19.77 5.67 -11.20
C LYS A 241 20.19 6.29 -9.87
N LEU A 242 21.37 6.91 -9.86
CA LEU A 242 21.70 8.00 -8.94
C LEU A 242 21.22 9.32 -9.58
N GLY A 243 20.36 10.06 -8.88
CA GLY A 243 20.11 11.48 -9.17
C GLY A 243 18.71 11.80 -9.67
N LEU A 244 17.72 11.80 -8.76
CA LEU A 244 16.56 12.71 -8.78
C LEU A 244 15.76 12.60 -7.47
N GLN A 245 16.41 12.83 -6.33
CA GLN A 245 15.74 13.29 -5.10
C GLN A 245 16.68 14.20 -4.30
N THR A 246 17.13 15.29 -4.91
CA THR A 246 17.54 16.53 -4.22
C THR A 246 17.59 17.65 -5.25
N THR A 247 16.51 18.40 -5.39
CA THR A 247 16.50 19.86 -5.61
C THR A 247 15.05 20.32 -5.67
N GLY A 248 14.65 21.08 -4.66
CA GLY A 248 13.31 21.65 -4.56
C GLY A 248 13.17 22.59 -3.37
N LEU A 249 14.23 23.34 -3.04
CA LEU A 249 14.12 24.50 -2.17
C LEU A 249 15.03 25.59 -2.73
N GLU A 250 14.44 26.43 -3.59
CA GLU A 250 14.88 27.81 -3.85
C GLU A 250 13.77 28.50 -4.66
N ARG A 251 12.84 29.14 -3.94
CA ARG A 251 12.57 30.57 -4.10
C ARG A 251 11.91 31.14 -2.85
#